data_AF-A0A9P0MQW9-F1
#
_entry.id   AF-A0A9P0MQW9-F1
#
_cell.length_a   1.000
_cell.length_b   1.000
_cell.length_c   1.000
_cell.angle_alpha   90.00
_cell.angle_beta   90.00
_cell.angle_gamma   90.00
#
_symmetry.space_group_name_H-M   'P 1'
#
loop_
_entity.id
_entity.type
_entity.pdbx_description
1 polymer ?
#
loop_
_entity_poly.entity_id
_entity_poly.type
_entity_poly.pdbx_seq_one_letter_code
_entity_poly.pdbx_strand_id
1 'polypeptide(L)'
;MAHYVDGNIGHCTWQPAYERRAKLKDLGIGQPQETPNSYLPPLDVSSKEAAQLGYMPQRGDFEREYQNEAESLVSQLNVSSTDEDDLDIALKLVHVDMYMEKLRERARMKEVCRDYQLVSKFFADRKDKHYRRKNSMEQDIEEKLRCVCMFQTADEHDSLVRAIQRQKELEQRLGELLRYRRAGLTRIEELAHYEQEIARSKGSDSSWKQYPQKDQKRKEGEEREGKQPYSTTKNSTSLIGNPTSLPATEREPGQQPPLTAIPEPAHLLSSTETQNPQAKSESAAEKLIQNHIRSNGWVLRFS
;
A
#
# COMPACT_ATOMS: atom_id res chain seq x y z
N MET A 1 5.76 36.62 24.48
CA MET A 1 6.92 36.45 23.58
C MET A 1 6.50 36.99 22.23
N ALA A 2 7.13 38.06 21.75
CA ALA A 2 6.86 38.55 20.40
C ALA A 2 7.46 37.54 19.40
N HIS A 3 6.62 36.98 18.53
CA HIS A 3 7.06 36.06 17.50
C HIS A 3 8.01 36.80 16.56
N TYR A 4 9.17 36.19 16.28
CA TYR A 4 10.23 36.79 15.46
C TYR A 4 9.70 37.41 14.16
N VAL A 5 8.71 36.76 13.54
CA VAL A 5 8.07 37.17 12.28
C VAL A 5 7.31 38.50 12.41
N ASP A 6 6.57 38.69 13.51
CA ASP A 6 5.73 39.87 13.74
C ASP A 6 6.48 41.01 14.46
N GLY A 7 7.75 40.79 14.79
CA GLY A 7 8.63 41.81 15.36
C GLY A 7 9.22 42.72 14.29
N ASN A 8 9.78 43.86 14.73
CA ASN A 8 10.41 44.84 13.81
C ASN A 8 11.51 44.22 12.94
N ILE A 9 12.29 43.29 13.50
CA ILE A 9 13.34 42.58 12.75
C ILE A 9 12.71 41.65 11.71
N GLY A 10 11.69 40.87 12.09
CA GLY A 10 10.96 39.99 11.18
C GLY A 10 10.27 40.74 10.05
N HIS A 11 9.56 41.83 10.33
CA HIS A 11 8.94 42.63 9.28
C HIS A 11 9.96 43.18 8.27
N CYS A 12 11.11 43.65 8.72
CA CYS A 12 12.16 44.19 7.85
C CYS A 12 12.87 43.11 7.02
N THR A 13 12.99 41.88 7.51
CA THR A 13 13.72 40.80 6.82
C THR A 13 12.81 39.87 6.03
N TRP A 14 11.60 39.61 6.52
CA TRP A 14 10.64 38.67 5.96
C TRP A 14 9.82 39.28 4.81
N GLN A 15 9.39 40.54 4.91
CA GLN A 15 8.59 41.17 3.85
C GLN A 15 9.34 41.22 2.51
N PRO A 16 10.62 41.67 2.46
CA PRO A 16 11.37 41.68 1.21
C PRO A 16 11.70 40.27 0.70
N ALA A 17 11.84 39.28 1.59
CA ALA A 17 12.05 37.88 1.21
C ALA A 17 10.76 37.25 0.64
N TYR A 18 9.61 37.56 1.22
CA TYR A 18 8.30 37.09 0.76
C TYR A 18 7.97 37.64 -0.64
N GLU A 19 8.27 38.91 -0.88
CA GLU A 19 8.02 39.57 -2.17
C GLU A 19 8.95 39.06 -3.28
N ARG A 20 10.22 38.74 -2.95
CA ARG A 20 11.20 38.19 -3.89
C ARG A 20 11.11 36.68 -4.09
N ARG A 21 10.26 35.98 -3.35
CA ARG A 21 10.13 34.53 -3.51
C ARG A 21 9.64 34.21 -4.92
N ALA A 22 10.22 33.20 -5.55
CA ALA A 22 9.67 32.65 -6.77
C ALA A 22 8.24 32.15 -6.48
N LYS A 23 7.25 32.73 -7.15
CA LYS A 23 5.88 32.18 -7.14
C LYS A 23 5.92 30.94 -8.03
N LEU A 24 6.26 29.78 -7.44
CA LEU A 24 6.11 28.51 -8.14
C LEU A 24 4.65 28.39 -8.55
N LYS A 25 4.42 28.22 -9.85
CA LYS A 25 3.11 27.83 -10.36
C LYS A 25 2.84 26.43 -9.81
N ASP A 26 1.78 26.28 -9.04
CA ASP A 26 1.31 24.98 -8.61
C ASP A 26 0.97 24.16 -9.85
N LEU A 27 1.83 23.17 -10.15
CA LEU A 27 1.65 22.27 -11.28
C LEU A 27 0.61 21.18 -10.98
N GLY A 28 0.05 21.15 -9.76
CA GLY A 28 -1.02 20.24 -9.34
C GLY A 28 -2.41 20.65 -9.81
N ILE A 29 -2.62 21.87 -10.32
CA ILE A 29 -3.90 22.31 -10.87
C ILE A 29 -4.12 21.61 -12.22
N GLY A 30 -4.80 20.46 -12.18
CA GLY A 30 -5.14 19.65 -13.36
C GLY A 30 -4.39 18.33 -13.48
N GLN A 31 -3.55 17.94 -12.51
CA GLN A 31 -3.19 16.53 -12.39
C GLN A 31 -4.44 15.75 -11.97
N PRO A 32 -4.73 14.58 -12.59
CA PRO A 32 -5.70 13.66 -12.02
C PRO A 32 -5.33 13.48 -10.55
N GLN A 33 -6.29 13.63 -9.64
CA GLN A 33 -6.05 13.36 -8.23
C GLN A 33 -5.28 12.05 -8.13
N GLU A 34 -4.19 12.10 -7.39
CA GLU A 34 -3.38 10.93 -7.09
C GLU A 34 -4.31 9.78 -6.76
N THR A 35 -4.01 8.61 -7.31
CA THR A 35 -4.70 7.35 -6.99
C THR A 35 -4.99 7.29 -5.48
N PRO A 36 -6.10 6.66 -5.02
CA PRO A 36 -6.60 6.73 -3.64
C PRO A 36 -5.62 6.35 -2.49
N ASN A 37 -4.38 6.01 -2.82
CA ASN A 37 -3.30 5.57 -1.94
C ASN A 37 -2.62 6.70 -1.14
N SER A 38 -3.03 7.96 -1.28
CA SER A 38 -2.41 9.10 -0.57
C SER A 38 -2.96 9.36 0.85
N TYR A 39 -3.93 8.57 1.31
CA TYR A 39 -4.53 8.71 2.66
C TYR A 39 -4.18 7.54 3.58
N LEU A 40 -2.92 7.12 3.60
CA LEU A 40 -2.48 6.26 4.71
C LEU A 40 -2.60 7.06 6.02
N PRO A 41 -3.17 6.49 7.08
CA PRO A 41 -3.22 7.16 8.37
C PRO A 41 -1.80 7.50 8.85
N PRO A 42 -1.61 8.61 9.58
CA PRO A 42 -0.31 8.94 10.14
C PRO A 42 0.27 7.76 10.92
N LEU A 43 1.55 7.45 10.70
CA LEU A 43 2.22 6.38 11.40
C LEU A 43 2.17 6.62 12.92
N ASP A 44 1.59 5.69 13.66
CA ASP A 44 1.65 5.69 15.13
C ASP A 44 3.00 5.12 15.59
N VAL A 45 4.00 6.01 15.68
CA VAL A 45 5.35 5.70 16.17
C VAL A 45 5.92 6.90 16.95
N SER A 46 6.41 6.65 18.16
CA SER A 46 7.11 7.69 18.93
C SER A 46 8.46 8.03 18.30
N SER A 47 8.94 9.28 18.42
CA SER A 47 10.29 9.66 17.95
C SER A 47 11.39 8.76 18.53
N LYS A 48 11.23 8.28 19.77
CA LYS A 48 12.18 7.34 20.39
C LYS A 48 12.15 5.96 19.73
N GLU A 49 10.96 5.48 19.35
CA GLU A 49 10.76 4.20 18.68
C GLU A 49 11.27 4.26 17.24
N ALA A 50 10.98 5.34 16.52
CA ALA A 50 11.50 5.58 15.18
C ALA A 50 13.03 5.58 15.17
N ALA A 51 13.67 6.27 16.14
CA ALA A 51 15.12 6.29 16.30
C ALA A 51 15.73 4.90 16.56
N GLN A 52 15.03 3.99 17.25
CA GLN A 52 15.52 2.62 17.47
C GLN A 52 15.66 1.81 16.17
N LEU A 53 14.89 2.16 15.14
CA LEU A 53 14.98 1.55 13.82
C LEU A 53 15.77 2.39 12.81
N GLY A 54 16.28 3.56 13.23
CA GLY A 54 16.80 4.56 12.30
C GLY A 54 15.75 5.04 11.30
N TYR A 55 14.47 4.94 11.63
CA TYR A 55 13.37 5.36 10.76
C TYR A 55 13.12 6.87 10.92
N MET A 56 12.91 7.56 9.80
CA MET A 56 12.67 9.00 9.71
C MET A 56 11.20 9.23 9.28
N PRO A 57 10.27 9.42 10.24
CA PRO A 57 8.83 9.36 9.97
C PRO A 57 8.34 10.42 8.98
N GLN A 58 8.90 11.62 9.01
CA GLN A 58 8.52 12.72 8.12
C GLN A 58 8.96 12.49 6.66
N ARG A 59 9.96 11.62 6.43
CA ARG A 59 10.46 11.28 5.10
C ARG A 59 10.01 9.91 4.60
N GLY A 60 9.54 9.04 5.51
CA GLY A 60 9.20 7.66 5.18
C GLY A 60 10.43 6.82 4.84
N ASP A 61 11.56 7.09 5.50
CA ASP A 61 12.88 6.59 5.09
C ASP A 61 13.68 6.03 6.26
N PHE A 62 14.73 5.24 5.97
CA PHE A 62 15.61 4.66 6.98
C PHE A 62 17.04 5.22 6.85
N GLU A 63 17.75 5.32 7.98
CA GLU A 63 19.18 5.68 8.00
C GLU A 63 20.03 4.66 7.25
N ARG A 64 19.64 3.38 7.32
CA ARG A 64 20.27 2.28 6.58
C ARG A 64 19.29 1.77 5.53
N GLU A 65 19.72 1.82 4.28
CA GLU A 65 18.91 1.45 3.14
C GLU A 65 18.85 -0.06 2.91
N TYR A 66 17.80 -0.51 2.21
CA TYR A 66 17.78 -1.86 1.66
C TYR A 66 18.95 -2.01 0.68
N GLN A 67 19.78 -3.03 0.92
CA GLN A 67 21.07 -3.24 0.25
C GLN A 67 21.94 -1.97 0.24
N ASN A 68 22.33 -1.51 1.44
CA ASN A 68 23.15 -0.31 1.66
C ASN A 68 24.52 -0.32 0.96
N GLU A 69 24.98 -1.45 0.43
CA GLU A 69 26.25 -1.56 -0.31
C GLU A 69 26.05 -1.42 -1.83
N ALA A 70 24.84 -1.08 -2.30
CA ALA A 70 24.54 -0.97 -3.73
C ALA A 70 25.49 0.01 -4.45
N GLU A 71 25.82 1.12 -3.81
CA GLU A 71 26.69 2.18 -4.32
C GLU A 71 28.12 1.68 -4.59
N SER A 72 28.53 0.58 -3.96
CA SER A 72 29.83 -0.07 -4.22
C SER A 72 29.95 -0.53 -5.69
N LEU A 73 28.85 -1.00 -6.30
CA LEU A 73 28.82 -1.47 -7.70
C LEU A 73 29.24 -0.39 -8.71
N VAL A 74 28.93 0.86 -8.40
CA VAL A 74 29.20 1.99 -9.29
C VAL A 74 30.41 2.82 -8.84
N SER A 75 30.90 2.61 -7.62
CA SER A 75 32.01 3.39 -7.03
C SER A 75 33.32 3.30 -7.80
N GLN A 76 33.59 2.16 -8.45
CA GLN A 76 34.83 1.88 -9.18
C GLN A 76 34.67 2.02 -10.70
N LEU A 77 33.49 2.43 -11.19
CA LEU A 77 33.26 2.63 -12.62
C LEU A 77 34.07 3.84 -13.10
N ASN A 78 35.05 3.60 -13.98
CA ASN A 78 35.71 4.65 -14.73
C ASN A 78 34.88 4.97 -16.00
N VAL A 79 34.67 6.25 -16.29
CA VAL A 79 33.88 6.69 -17.48
C VAL A 79 34.73 7.56 -18.42
N SER A 80 35.99 7.80 -18.05
CA SER A 80 36.88 8.76 -18.72
C SER A 80 37.89 8.10 -19.66
N SER A 81 37.87 6.78 -19.83
CA SER A 81 38.84 6.10 -20.70
C SER A 81 38.46 6.32 -22.16
N THR A 82 39.43 6.80 -22.95
CA THR A 82 39.27 7.00 -24.41
C THR A 82 39.42 5.71 -25.20
N ASP A 83 39.98 4.68 -24.56
CA ASP A 83 40.35 3.40 -25.16
C ASP A 83 39.55 2.26 -24.49
N GLU A 84 38.23 2.40 -24.43
CA GLU A 84 37.34 1.36 -23.88
C GLU A 84 36.91 0.41 -24.99
N ASP A 85 37.15 -0.89 -24.79
CA ASP A 85 36.65 -1.91 -25.69
C ASP A 85 35.14 -2.13 -25.47
N ASP A 86 34.43 -2.65 -26.47
CA ASP A 86 33.00 -2.96 -26.38
C ASP A 86 32.67 -3.86 -25.17
N LEU A 87 33.60 -4.73 -24.78
CA LEU A 87 33.48 -5.58 -23.60
C LEU A 87 33.50 -4.78 -22.29
N ASP A 88 34.38 -3.79 -22.18
CA ASP A 88 34.48 -2.92 -21.01
C ASP A 88 33.22 -2.09 -20.86
N ILE A 89 32.74 -1.54 -21.98
CA ILE A 89 31.48 -0.79 -22.04
C ILE A 89 30.32 -1.69 -21.59
N ALA A 90 30.21 -2.91 -22.14
CA ALA A 90 29.16 -3.86 -21.76
C ALA A 90 29.20 -4.22 -20.26
N LEU A 91 30.40 -4.44 -19.69
CA LEU A 91 30.56 -4.73 -18.27
C LEU A 91 30.08 -3.56 -17.38
N LYS A 92 30.40 -2.32 -17.78
CA LYS A 92 29.92 -1.12 -17.08
C LYS A 92 28.41 -1.00 -17.12
N LEU A 93 27.80 -1.25 -18.28
CA LEU A 93 26.35 -1.25 -18.43
C LEU A 93 25.69 -2.30 -17.52
N VAL A 94 26.26 -3.50 -17.42
CA VAL A 94 25.77 -4.55 -16.49
C VAL A 94 25.87 -4.11 -15.03
N HIS A 95 26.98 -3.50 -14.61
CA HIS A 95 27.12 -2.97 -13.25
C HIS A 95 26.08 -1.88 -12.95
N VAL A 96 25.82 -1.01 -13.93
CA VAL A 96 24.76 0.00 -13.83
C VAL A 96 23.40 -0.68 -13.71
N ASP A 97 23.07 -1.68 -14.53
CA ASP A 97 21.81 -2.41 -14.44
C ASP A 97 21.61 -3.08 -13.08
N MET A 98 22.64 -3.73 -12.56
CA MET A 98 22.63 -4.32 -11.21
C MET A 98 22.36 -3.26 -10.14
N TYR A 99 23.00 -2.09 -10.22
CA TYR A 99 22.76 -0.99 -9.28
C TYR A 99 21.31 -0.47 -9.38
N MET A 100 20.81 -0.33 -10.61
CA MET A 100 19.49 0.19 -10.89
C MET A 100 18.38 -0.74 -10.39
N GLU A 101 18.57 -2.06 -10.53
CA GLU A 101 17.71 -3.08 -9.95
C GLU A 101 17.63 -2.94 -8.41
N LYS A 102 18.79 -2.78 -7.74
CA LYS A 102 18.84 -2.58 -6.28
C LYS A 102 18.08 -1.33 -5.84
N LEU A 103 18.14 -0.24 -6.61
CA LEU A 103 17.43 0.99 -6.29
C LEU A 103 15.92 0.89 -6.51
N ARG A 104 15.47 0.13 -7.52
CA ARG A 104 14.05 -0.21 -7.66
C ARG A 104 13.55 -1.02 -6.48
N GLU A 105 14.29 -2.04 -6.08
CA GLU A 105 13.87 -2.86 -4.95
C GLU A 105 13.89 -2.06 -3.65
N ARG A 106 14.87 -1.16 -3.47
CA ARG A 106 14.90 -0.22 -2.34
C ARG A 106 13.65 0.67 -2.29
N ALA A 107 13.27 1.25 -3.42
CA ALA A 107 12.04 2.07 -3.49
C ALA A 107 10.80 1.23 -3.18
N ARG A 108 10.69 0.03 -3.77
CA ARG A 108 9.61 -0.92 -3.51
C ARG A 108 9.52 -1.33 -2.03
N MET A 109 10.65 -1.59 -1.37
CA MET A 109 10.67 -1.95 0.04
C MET A 109 10.18 -0.79 0.93
N LYS A 110 10.53 0.47 0.61
CA LYS A 110 10.01 1.63 1.33
C LYS A 110 8.49 1.76 1.18
N GLU A 111 7.99 1.58 -0.04
CA GLU A 111 6.56 1.57 -0.32
C GLU A 111 5.84 0.48 0.48
N VAL A 112 6.34 -0.76 0.46
CA VAL A 112 5.77 -1.86 1.27
C VAL A 112 5.81 -1.55 2.77
N CYS A 113 6.93 -1.03 3.29
CA CYS A 113 7.04 -0.67 4.70
C CYS A 113 6.02 0.40 5.12
N ARG A 114 5.80 1.40 4.26
CA ARG A 114 4.85 2.49 4.47
C ARG A 114 3.40 2.00 4.38
N ASP A 115 3.07 1.35 3.27
CA ASP A 115 1.71 0.93 2.94
C ASP A 115 1.17 -0.07 3.95
N TYR A 116 2.03 -0.97 4.45
CA TYR A 116 1.68 -1.94 5.48
C TYR A 116 1.88 -1.46 6.91
N GLN A 117 2.24 -0.19 7.10
CA GLN A 117 2.48 0.43 8.40
C GLN A 117 3.41 -0.43 9.28
N LEU A 118 4.41 -1.08 8.67
CA LEU A 118 5.18 -2.14 9.31
C LEU A 118 5.94 -1.66 10.54
N VAL A 119 6.39 -0.40 10.52
CA VAL A 119 7.05 0.24 11.67
C VAL A 119 6.11 0.34 12.86
N SER A 120 4.87 0.79 12.65
CA SER A 120 3.88 0.89 13.71
C SER A 120 3.48 -0.49 14.23
N LYS A 121 3.18 -1.44 13.32
CA LYS A 121 2.84 -2.83 13.68
C LYS A 121 3.95 -3.51 14.48
N PHE A 122 5.21 -3.31 14.11
CA PHE A 122 6.36 -3.88 14.83
C PHE A 122 6.42 -3.46 16.31
N PHE A 123 6.13 -2.20 16.63
CA PHE A 123 6.11 -1.74 18.02
C PHE A 123 4.82 -2.13 18.74
N ALA A 124 3.67 -2.09 18.06
CA ALA A 124 2.40 -2.55 18.60
C ALA A 124 2.47 -4.02 19.05
N ASP A 125 2.97 -4.91 18.19
CA ASP A 125 3.10 -6.35 18.47
C ASP A 125 4.00 -6.65 19.68
N ARG A 126 5.00 -5.80 19.94
CA ARG A 126 5.90 -5.94 21.09
C ARG A 126 5.26 -5.48 22.40
N LYS A 127 4.43 -4.43 22.36
CA LYS A 127 3.68 -3.94 23.51
C LYS A 127 2.56 -4.91 23.90
N ASP A 128 1.88 -5.49 22.91
CA ASP A 128 0.68 -6.31 23.09
C ASP A 128 0.91 -7.82 23.19
N LYS A 129 2.18 -8.27 23.19
CA LYS A 129 2.55 -9.71 23.23
C LYS A 129 1.89 -10.50 24.37
N HIS A 130 1.52 -9.83 25.46
CA HIS A 130 0.85 -10.44 26.62
C HIS A 130 -0.69 -10.39 26.55
N TYR A 131 -1.29 -9.52 25.73
CA TYR A 131 -2.74 -9.33 25.61
C TYR A 131 -3.33 -9.96 24.33
N ARG A 132 -2.52 -10.19 23.29
CA ARG A 132 -2.94 -10.72 21.99
C ARG A 132 -2.54 -12.17 21.77
N ARG A 133 -2.77 -13.08 22.73
CA ARG A 133 -2.83 -14.51 22.36
C ARG A 133 -4.07 -14.69 21.47
N LYS A 134 -3.88 -14.49 20.17
CA LYS A 134 -4.92 -14.73 19.17
C LYS A 134 -5.43 -16.15 19.36
N ASN A 135 -6.74 -16.32 19.31
CA ASN A 135 -7.34 -17.65 19.40
C ASN A 135 -6.83 -18.50 18.21
N SER A 136 -6.76 -19.82 18.35
CA SER A 136 -6.30 -20.71 17.29
C SER A 136 -7.05 -20.49 15.97
N MET A 137 -8.35 -20.15 16.04
CA MET A 137 -9.16 -19.82 14.87
C MET A 137 -8.73 -18.51 14.18
N GLU A 138 -8.40 -17.47 14.94
CA GLU A 138 -7.94 -16.20 14.38
C GLU A 138 -6.59 -16.37 13.66
N GLN A 139 -5.67 -17.14 14.25
CA GLN A 139 -4.36 -17.44 13.66
C GLN A 139 -4.49 -18.23 12.35
N ASP A 140 -5.36 -19.25 12.31
CA ASP A 140 -5.60 -20.06 11.11
C ASP A 140 -6.21 -19.22 9.97
N ILE A 141 -7.12 -18.29 10.29
CA ILE A 141 -7.68 -17.36 9.29
C ILE A 141 -6.59 -16.44 8.73
N GLU A 142 -5.77 -15.84 9.59
CA GLU A 142 -4.66 -14.98 9.15
C GLU A 142 -3.65 -15.72 8.30
N GLU A 143 -3.30 -16.95 8.65
CA GLU A 143 -2.38 -17.77 7.88
C GLU A 143 -2.93 -18.11 6.49
N LYS A 144 -4.22 -18.49 6.41
CA LYS A 144 -4.90 -18.78 5.14
C LYS A 144 -5.02 -17.56 4.24
N LEU A 145 -5.19 -16.38 4.81
CA LEU A 145 -5.33 -15.13 4.06
C LEU A 145 -4.00 -14.46 3.75
N ARG A 146 -2.88 -14.93 4.30
CA ARG A 146 -1.55 -14.33 4.09
C ARG A 146 -1.19 -14.17 2.62
N CYS A 147 -1.56 -15.11 1.74
CA CYS A 147 -1.25 -15.00 0.31
C CYS A 147 -2.01 -13.86 -0.38
N VAL A 148 -3.16 -13.46 0.16
CA VAL A 148 -4.02 -12.42 -0.42
C VAL A 148 -3.47 -11.03 -0.14
N CYS A 149 -2.65 -10.86 0.91
CA CYS A 149 -2.12 -9.54 1.28
C CYS A 149 -1.39 -8.88 0.10
N MET A 150 -0.67 -9.64 -0.72
CA MET A 150 0.11 -9.13 -1.86
C MET A 150 -0.74 -8.38 -2.92
N PHE A 151 -2.06 -8.54 -2.92
CA PHE A 151 -2.97 -7.94 -3.90
C PHE A 151 -3.86 -6.84 -3.30
N GLN A 152 -3.64 -6.50 -2.04
CA GLN A 152 -4.48 -5.58 -1.28
C GLN A 152 -3.63 -4.50 -0.62
N THR A 153 -4.21 -3.33 -0.39
CA THR A 153 -3.65 -2.39 0.58
C THR A 153 -3.74 -2.98 1.98
N ALA A 154 -2.95 -2.45 2.91
CA ALA A 154 -2.94 -2.98 4.27
C ALA A 154 -4.28 -2.82 4.99
N ASP A 155 -4.98 -1.72 4.76
CA ASP A 155 -6.28 -1.46 5.36
C ASP A 155 -7.36 -2.39 4.79
N GLU A 156 -7.35 -2.63 3.47
CA GLU A 156 -8.23 -3.61 2.83
C GLU A 156 -7.98 -5.02 3.35
N HIS A 157 -6.71 -5.40 3.48
CA HIS A 157 -6.33 -6.71 3.99
C HIS A 157 -6.76 -6.89 5.46
N ASP A 158 -6.46 -5.92 6.32
CA ASP A 158 -6.85 -5.95 7.72
C ASP A 158 -8.38 -5.94 7.89
N SER A 159 -9.11 -5.26 7.00
CA SER A 159 -10.58 -5.27 6.97
C SER A 159 -11.13 -6.64 6.56
N LEU A 160 -10.56 -7.26 5.52
CA LEU A 160 -10.94 -8.60 5.06
C LEU A 160 -10.76 -9.64 6.17
N VAL A 161 -9.59 -9.65 6.82
CA VAL A 161 -9.29 -10.58 7.92
C VAL A 161 -10.31 -10.43 9.04
N ARG A 162 -10.58 -9.19 9.48
CA ARG A 162 -11.59 -8.91 10.53
C ARG A 162 -13.00 -9.34 10.12
N ALA A 163 -13.38 -9.12 8.86
CA ALA A 163 -14.69 -9.51 8.36
C ALA A 163 -14.88 -11.04 8.40
N ILE A 164 -13.86 -11.81 7.99
CA ILE A 164 -13.90 -13.28 8.01
C ILE A 164 -13.90 -13.82 9.44
N GLN A 165 -13.09 -13.25 10.34
CA GLN A 165 -13.11 -13.59 11.76
C GLN A 165 -14.50 -13.35 12.37
N ARG A 166 -15.09 -12.17 12.14
CA ARG A 166 -16.44 -11.83 12.59
C ARG A 166 -17.50 -12.75 12.00
N GLN A 167 -17.39 -13.12 10.72
CA GLN A 167 -18.30 -14.10 10.12
C GLN A 167 -18.24 -15.43 10.86
N LYS A 168 -17.05 -15.94 11.17
CA LYS A 168 -16.88 -17.21 11.90
C LYS A 168 -17.45 -17.15 13.31
N GLU A 169 -17.25 -16.05 14.02
CA GLU A 169 -17.88 -15.81 15.33
C GLU A 169 -19.41 -15.83 15.25
N LEU A 170 -19.99 -15.17 14.23
CA LEU A 170 -21.43 -15.15 14.01
C LEU A 170 -21.98 -16.53 13.64
N GLU A 171 -21.27 -17.30 12.82
CA GLU A 171 -21.63 -18.68 12.47
C GLU A 171 -21.66 -19.56 13.73
N GLN A 172 -20.64 -19.47 14.59
CA GLN A 172 -20.59 -20.20 15.86
C GLN A 172 -21.75 -19.78 16.76
N ARG A 173 -21.97 -18.46 16.93
CA ARG A 173 -23.02 -17.93 17.79
C ARG A 173 -24.41 -18.33 17.30
N LEU A 174 -24.63 -18.33 15.99
CA LEU A 174 -25.87 -18.81 15.39
C LEU A 174 -26.09 -20.30 15.68
N GLY A 175 -25.04 -21.12 15.54
CA GLY A 175 -25.10 -22.54 15.88
C GLY A 175 -25.47 -22.80 17.34
N GLU A 176 -24.91 -22.02 18.27
CA GLU A 176 -25.26 -22.05 19.70
C GLU A 176 -26.73 -21.67 19.93
N LEU A 177 -27.19 -20.56 19.35
CA LEU A 177 -28.57 -20.08 19.50
C LEU A 177 -29.58 -21.09 18.95
N LEU A 178 -29.29 -21.72 17.81
CA LEU A 178 -30.12 -22.78 17.25
C LEU A 178 -30.13 -24.03 18.15
N ARG A 179 -29.00 -24.39 18.76
CA ARG A 179 -28.92 -25.48 19.75
C ARG A 179 -29.80 -25.18 20.97
N TYR A 180 -29.73 -23.96 21.50
CA TYR A 180 -30.55 -23.53 22.64
C TYR A 180 -32.04 -23.55 22.32
N ARG A 181 -32.41 -23.07 21.13
CA ARG A 181 -33.80 -23.11 20.67
C ARG A 181 -34.33 -24.53 20.57
N ARG A 182 -33.53 -25.48 20.06
CA ARG A 182 -33.89 -26.91 19.98
C ARG A 182 -34.02 -27.57 21.35
N ALA A 183 -33.28 -27.08 22.34
CA ALA A 183 -33.38 -27.51 23.73
C ALA A 183 -34.60 -26.91 24.47
N GLY A 184 -35.40 -26.06 23.81
CA GLY A 184 -36.58 -25.43 24.38
C GLY A 184 -36.30 -24.17 25.20
N LEU A 185 -35.07 -23.66 25.19
CA LEU A 185 -34.71 -22.43 25.90
C LEU A 185 -35.28 -21.22 25.15
N THR A 186 -35.90 -20.32 25.91
CA THR A 186 -36.54 -19.13 25.33
C THR A 186 -36.06 -17.83 25.95
N ARG A 187 -35.41 -17.89 27.12
CA ARG A 187 -34.87 -16.72 27.82
C ARG A 187 -33.34 -16.77 27.86
N ILE A 188 -32.72 -15.60 27.79
CA ILE A 188 -31.25 -15.46 27.81
C ILE A 188 -30.67 -15.86 29.18
N GLU A 189 -31.41 -15.61 30.26
CA GLU A 189 -31.03 -15.95 31.64
C GLU A 189 -30.84 -17.47 31.83
N GLU A 190 -31.59 -18.29 31.10
CA GLU A 190 -31.54 -19.75 31.18
C GLU A 190 -30.27 -20.34 30.53
N LEU A 191 -29.58 -19.58 29.68
CA LEU A 191 -28.44 -20.05 28.89
C LEU A 191 -27.23 -20.42 29.76
N ALA A 192 -26.93 -19.61 30.77
CA ALA A 192 -25.77 -19.84 31.65
C ALA A 192 -25.92 -21.14 32.44
N HIS A 193 -27.12 -21.41 32.96
CA HIS A 193 -27.43 -22.65 33.67
C HIS A 193 -27.36 -23.87 32.74
N TYR A 194 -27.90 -23.75 31.53
CA TYR A 194 -27.86 -24.82 30.54
C TYR A 194 -26.43 -25.16 30.08
N GLU A 195 -25.58 -24.15 29.86
CA GLU A 195 -24.16 -24.35 29.55
C GLU A 195 -23.42 -25.03 30.70
N GLN A 196 -23.71 -24.65 31.95
CA GLN A 196 -23.12 -25.27 33.14
C GLN A 196 -23.52 -26.75 33.27
N GLU A 197 -24.78 -27.10 33.00
CA GLU A 197 -25.29 -28.47 33.03
C GLU A 197 -24.64 -29.32 31.93
N ILE A 198 -24.54 -28.77 30.70
CA ILE A 198 -23.82 -29.42 29.60
C ILE A 198 -22.34 -29.63 29.95
N ALA A 199 -21.67 -28.62 30.51
CA ALA A 199 -20.26 -28.73 30.88
C ALA A 199 -20.02 -29.81 31.95
N ARG A 200 -20.91 -29.91 32.95
CA ARG A 200 -20.86 -30.96 33.99
C ARG A 200 -21.08 -32.35 33.41
N SER A 201 -22.05 -32.50 32.53
CA SER A 201 -22.34 -33.80 31.88
C SER A 201 -21.21 -34.27 30.95
N LYS A 202 -20.50 -33.35 30.27
CA LYS A 202 -19.35 -33.67 29.41
C LYS A 202 -18.13 -34.18 30.18
N GLY A 203 -18.01 -33.83 31.46
CA GLY A 203 -16.94 -34.34 32.35
C GLY A 203 -17.25 -35.70 32.96
N SER A 204 -18.50 -36.18 32.86
CA SER A 204 -18.98 -37.37 33.58
C SER A 204 -19.32 -38.56 32.69
N ASP A 205 -19.50 -38.42 31.37
CA ASP A 205 -19.94 -39.57 30.57
C ASP A 205 -19.56 -39.52 29.09
N SER A 206 -18.91 -40.60 28.64
CA SER A 206 -18.70 -41.01 27.25
C SER A 206 -19.99 -41.56 26.62
N SER A 207 -21.15 -40.93 26.88
CA SER A 207 -22.47 -41.49 26.57
C SER A 207 -23.55 -40.42 26.32
N TRP A 208 -23.27 -39.41 25.51
CA TRP A 208 -24.35 -38.63 24.91
C TRP A 208 -24.87 -39.36 23.67
N LYS A 209 -25.85 -40.22 23.89
CA LYS A 209 -26.65 -40.87 22.85
C LYS A 209 -27.34 -39.79 22.00
N GLN A 210 -27.06 -39.86 20.70
CA GLN A 210 -27.81 -39.27 19.61
C GLN A 210 -29.32 -39.50 19.82
N TYR A 211 -30.09 -38.44 20.05
CA TYR A 211 -31.54 -38.51 20.00
C TYR A 211 -31.99 -38.68 18.55
N PRO A 212 -32.94 -39.59 18.26
CA PRO A 212 -33.37 -39.87 16.91
C PRO A 212 -34.27 -38.76 16.38
N GLN A 213 -33.97 -38.30 15.17
CA GLN A 213 -34.88 -37.53 14.34
C GLN A 213 -36.11 -38.39 14.06
N LYS A 214 -37.25 -38.04 14.65
CA LYS A 214 -38.54 -38.65 14.31
C LYS A 214 -39.00 -38.10 12.97
N ASP A 215 -38.54 -38.71 11.89
CA ASP A 215 -39.16 -38.55 10.58
C ASP A 215 -40.51 -39.29 10.60
N GLN A 216 -41.60 -38.51 10.54
CA GLN A 216 -42.96 -38.99 10.43
C GLN A 216 -43.20 -39.50 9.01
N LYS A 217 -42.93 -40.79 8.81
CA LYS A 217 -43.20 -41.51 7.56
C LYS A 217 -44.71 -41.70 7.38
N ARG A 218 -45.35 -40.85 6.58
CA ARG A 218 -46.66 -41.16 5.96
C ARG A 218 -46.43 -42.19 4.85
N LYS A 219 -47.11 -43.33 4.97
CA LYS A 219 -47.22 -44.36 3.92
C LYS A 219 -48.27 -43.92 2.90
N GLU A 220 -47.93 -43.91 1.62
CA GLU A 220 -48.81 -44.32 0.51
C GLU A 220 -47.93 -45.09 -0.49
N GLY A 221 -48.40 -46.27 -0.91
CA GLY A 221 -47.73 -47.18 -1.83
C GLY A 221 -47.80 -46.69 -3.28
N GLU A 222 -46.75 -46.95 -4.05
CA GLU A 222 -46.71 -47.92 -5.18
C GLU A 222 -47.03 -47.21 -6.51
N GLU A 223 -46.29 -47.29 -7.62
CA GLU A 223 -45.27 -48.23 -8.14
C GLU A 223 -44.29 -47.51 -9.11
N ARG A 224 -43.07 -48.08 -9.22
CA ARG A 224 -42.22 -48.33 -10.43
C ARG A 224 -42.19 -47.25 -11.54
N GLU A 225 -41.05 -46.79 -12.09
CA GLU A 225 -39.85 -47.51 -12.51
C GLU A 225 -38.79 -46.49 -13.02
N GLY A 226 -37.49 -46.81 -12.97
CA GLY A 226 -36.53 -46.32 -14.00
C GLY A 226 -35.44 -45.29 -13.65
N LYS A 227 -34.33 -45.78 -13.06
CA LYS A 227 -32.91 -45.44 -13.35
C LYS A 227 -32.34 -44.03 -13.06
N GLN A 228 -31.13 -44.06 -12.46
CA GLN A 228 -30.23 -42.99 -12.00
C GLN A 228 -29.31 -42.43 -13.12
N PRO A 229 -28.26 -41.61 -12.81
CA PRO A 229 -28.31 -40.25 -12.28
C PRO A 229 -27.55 -39.26 -13.20
N TYR A 230 -27.83 -37.98 -13.02
CA TYR A 230 -27.18 -36.85 -13.69
C TYR A 230 -25.72 -36.68 -13.24
N SER A 231 -24.85 -36.35 -14.19
CA SER A 231 -23.53 -35.77 -13.94
C SER A 231 -23.49 -34.32 -14.45
N THR A 232 -22.80 -33.50 -13.67
CA THR A 232 -22.01 -32.30 -13.99
C THR A 232 -22.24 -31.61 -15.34
N THR A 233 -22.58 -30.31 -15.33
CA THR A 233 -21.69 -29.20 -15.76
C THR A 233 -22.41 -27.85 -15.84
N LYS A 234 -21.68 -26.82 -15.37
CA LYS A 234 -21.42 -25.48 -15.95
C LYS A 234 -22.57 -24.74 -16.64
N ASN A 235 -22.68 -23.44 -16.34
CA ASN A 235 -22.88 -22.31 -17.26
C ASN A 235 -22.64 -21.03 -16.44
N SER A 236 -21.48 -20.35 -16.53
CA SER A 236 -21.19 -19.27 -17.49
C SER A 236 -22.42 -18.45 -17.88
N THR A 237 -22.47 -17.19 -17.46
CA THR A 237 -23.31 -16.17 -18.07
C THR A 237 -22.48 -14.90 -18.21
N SER A 238 -22.29 -14.55 -19.47
CA SER A 238 -21.51 -13.47 -20.02
C SER A 238 -22.23 -12.13 -19.89
N LEU A 239 -21.40 -11.10 -19.88
CA LEU A 239 -21.71 -9.68 -20.02
C LEU A 239 -22.31 -9.41 -21.42
N ILE A 240 -23.38 -8.63 -21.46
CA ILE A 240 -23.84 -7.91 -22.65
C ILE A 240 -24.15 -6.48 -22.20
N GLY A 241 -23.54 -5.52 -22.89
CA GLY A 241 -23.63 -4.10 -22.58
C GLY A 241 -24.79 -3.39 -23.28
N ASN A 242 -24.79 -2.07 -23.12
CA ASN A 242 -25.31 -1.08 -24.07
C ASN A 242 -24.77 0.31 -23.68
N PRO A 243 -24.28 1.13 -24.63
CA PRO A 243 -23.97 2.53 -24.41
C PRO A 243 -25.15 3.42 -24.86
N THR A 244 -25.54 4.36 -24.01
CA THR A 244 -26.49 5.43 -24.33
C THR A 244 -25.72 6.71 -24.65
N SER A 245 -26.14 7.39 -25.71
CA SER A 245 -25.55 8.54 -26.37
C SER A 245 -26.08 9.90 -25.89
N LEU A 246 -25.40 10.96 -26.37
CA LEU A 246 -25.78 12.38 -26.55
C LEU A 246 -25.17 13.40 -25.55
N PRO A 247 -24.95 14.67 -25.95
CA PRO A 247 -24.57 15.19 -27.27
C PRO A 247 -23.40 16.21 -27.25
N ALA A 248 -22.92 16.52 -28.46
CA ALA A 248 -21.96 17.56 -28.79
C ALA A 248 -22.53 18.99 -28.64
N THR A 249 -21.65 19.96 -28.40
CA THR A 249 -21.90 21.38 -28.69
C THR A 249 -20.62 21.99 -29.25
N GLU A 250 -20.69 22.37 -30.52
CA GLU A 250 -19.72 23.20 -31.25
C GLU A 250 -19.96 24.69 -30.93
N ARG A 251 -18.89 25.48 -30.79
CA ARG A 251 -18.80 26.89 -31.26
C ARG A 251 -17.32 27.29 -31.51
N GLU A 252 -17.04 27.66 -32.74
CA GLU A 252 -15.88 28.41 -33.28
C GLU A 252 -16.04 29.95 -33.03
N PRO A 253 -15.18 30.87 -33.54
CA PRO A 253 -13.73 31.08 -33.30
C PRO A 253 -13.35 32.56 -33.01
N GLY A 254 -12.09 32.79 -32.61
CA GLY A 254 -11.34 34.02 -32.93
C GLY A 254 -11.26 35.13 -31.87
N GLN A 255 -10.03 35.44 -31.42
CA GLN A 255 -9.38 36.77 -31.45
C GLN A 255 -8.11 36.79 -30.56
N GLN A 256 -6.94 36.76 -31.20
CA GLN A 256 -5.75 37.52 -30.78
C GLN A 256 -6.00 39.02 -31.11
N PRO A 257 -5.32 40.05 -30.55
CA PRO A 257 -3.88 40.14 -30.23
C PRO A 257 -3.61 41.09 -28.99
N PRO A 258 -2.47 41.79 -28.80
CA PRO A 258 -1.15 41.71 -29.42
C PRO A 258 0.05 41.59 -28.46
N LEU A 259 1.18 41.24 -29.07
CA LEU A 259 2.55 41.42 -28.58
C LEU A 259 2.83 42.90 -28.25
N THR A 260 3.37 43.16 -27.07
CA THR A 260 4.17 44.36 -26.79
C THR A 260 5.51 43.93 -26.24
N ALA A 261 6.55 44.30 -26.99
CA ALA A 261 7.95 44.19 -26.62
C ALA A 261 8.37 45.29 -25.62
N ILE A 262 9.59 45.12 -25.09
CA ILE A 262 10.50 46.09 -24.44
C ILE A 262 10.41 46.11 -22.90
N PRO A 263 11.53 46.23 -22.13
CA PRO A 263 12.92 45.79 -22.33
C PRO A 263 13.46 44.92 -21.16
N GLU A 264 14.60 44.27 -21.35
CA GLU A 264 15.47 43.89 -20.22
C GLU A 264 15.91 45.13 -19.43
N PRO A 265 15.90 45.10 -18.09
CA PRO A 265 16.89 45.79 -17.30
C PRO A 265 17.87 44.76 -16.76
N ALA A 266 19.06 44.79 -17.36
CA ALA A 266 20.25 44.19 -16.81
C ALA A 266 20.57 44.75 -15.41
N HIS A 267 21.25 43.90 -14.64
CA HIS A 267 22.00 44.19 -13.42
C HIS A 267 21.16 44.37 -12.15
N LEU A 268 21.18 43.33 -11.31
CA LEU A 268 21.98 43.31 -10.08
C LEU A 268 21.80 41.93 -9.44
N LEU A 269 22.82 41.07 -9.59
CA LEU A 269 23.37 40.20 -8.54
C LEU A 269 24.55 39.41 -9.14
N SER A 270 25.74 39.97 -8.90
CA SER A 270 26.98 39.27 -8.57
C SER A 270 27.24 37.93 -9.24
N SER A 271 27.92 37.97 -10.38
CA SER A 271 28.75 36.88 -10.89
C SER A 271 29.91 36.62 -9.92
N THR A 272 29.65 35.88 -8.85
CA THR A 272 30.66 35.08 -8.14
C THR A 272 30.07 33.73 -7.81
N GLU A 273 29.48 33.10 -8.82
CA GLU A 273 29.31 31.66 -8.84
C GLU A 273 30.44 31.15 -9.72
N THR A 274 31.35 30.43 -9.07
CA THR A 274 32.50 29.75 -9.63
C THR A 274 32.20 29.19 -11.02
N GLN A 275 32.67 29.88 -12.06
CA GLN A 275 33.08 29.22 -13.29
C GLN A 275 34.13 28.19 -12.87
N ASN A 276 33.70 26.96 -12.67
CA ASN A 276 34.58 25.82 -12.73
C ASN A 276 35.04 25.73 -14.20
N PRO A 277 36.32 25.95 -14.54
CA PRO A 277 36.78 25.94 -15.93
C PRO A 277 36.80 24.56 -16.59
N GLN A 278 36.26 23.53 -15.93
CA GLN A 278 36.14 22.18 -16.45
C GLN A 278 34.68 21.78 -16.61
N ALA A 279 34.02 22.37 -17.60
CA ALA A 279 33.01 21.62 -18.35
C ALA A 279 33.77 20.53 -19.10
N LYS A 280 33.98 19.38 -18.43
CA LYS A 280 34.50 18.18 -19.09
C LYS A 280 33.56 17.90 -20.27
N SER A 281 34.11 17.80 -21.48
CA SER A 281 33.38 17.20 -22.59
C SER A 281 32.88 15.84 -22.13
N GLU A 282 31.57 15.64 -22.02
CA GLU A 282 30.98 14.34 -21.66
C GLU A 282 31.58 13.27 -22.57
N SER A 283 32.17 12.25 -21.96
CA SER A 283 32.76 11.12 -22.68
C SER A 283 31.67 10.38 -23.48
N ALA A 284 32.04 9.74 -24.60
CA ALA A 284 31.12 8.90 -25.35
C ALA A 284 30.50 7.80 -24.46
N ALA A 285 31.30 7.24 -23.55
CA ALA A 285 30.86 6.27 -22.55
C ALA A 285 29.84 6.85 -21.56
N GLU A 286 30.02 8.11 -21.15
CA GLU A 286 29.09 8.81 -20.25
C GLU A 286 27.73 8.99 -20.89
N LYS A 287 27.70 9.43 -22.15
CA LYS A 287 26.46 9.57 -22.93
C LYS A 287 25.78 8.22 -23.14
N LEU A 288 26.54 7.15 -23.37
CA LEU A 288 26.00 5.81 -23.51
C LEU A 288 25.31 5.33 -22.22
N ILE A 289 25.98 5.49 -21.07
CA ILE A 289 25.42 5.12 -19.76
C ILE A 289 24.17 5.95 -19.45
N GLN A 290 24.20 7.27 -19.68
CA GLN A 290 23.02 8.12 -19.47
C GLN A 290 21.85 7.68 -20.36
N ASN A 291 22.09 7.36 -21.63
CA ASN A 291 21.07 6.87 -22.54
C ASN A 291 20.53 5.51 -22.09
N HIS A 292 21.38 4.61 -21.61
CA HIS A 292 20.99 3.30 -21.07
C HIS A 292 20.10 3.40 -19.84
N ILE A 293 20.45 4.30 -18.90
CA ILE A 293 19.64 4.59 -17.72
C ILE A 293 18.25 5.13 -18.13
N ARG A 294 18.21 6.03 -19.12
CA ARG A 294 16.96 6.60 -19.64
C ARG A 294 16.11 5.58 -20.38
N SER A 295 16.71 4.74 -21.24
CA SER A 295 15.99 3.71 -21.99
C SER A 295 15.46 2.60 -21.10
N ASN A 296 16.20 2.26 -20.03
CA ASN A 296 15.77 1.28 -19.04
C ASN A 296 14.77 1.86 -18.02
N GLY A 297 14.24 3.07 -18.22
CA GLY A 297 13.03 3.52 -17.55
C GLY A 297 13.22 3.87 -16.08
N TRP A 298 14.31 4.57 -15.75
CA TRP A 298 14.39 5.28 -14.47
C TRP A 298 13.46 6.50 -14.46
N VAL A 299 12.19 6.25 -14.16
CA VAL A 299 11.26 7.29 -13.73
C VAL A 299 10.90 6.97 -12.30
N LEU A 300 11.68 7.52 -11.36
CA LEU A 300 11.18 7.75 -10.01
C LEU A 300 9.98 8.68 -10.16
N ARG A 301 8.78 8.12 -10.18
CA ARG A 301 7.58 8.88 -9.84
C ARG A 301 7.71 9.17 -8.34
N PHE A 302 8.40 10.26 -8.01
CA PHE A 302 8.23 10.89 -6.71
C PHE A 302 6.80 11.42 -6.69
N SER A 303 5.92 10.67 -6.03
CA SER A 303 4.69 11.16 -5.40
C SER A 303 5.07 11.99 -4.18
#